data_AF-A0A7S0RR32-F1
#
_entry.id   AF-A0A7S0RR32-F1
#
_cell.length_a   1.000
_cell.length_b   1.000
_cell.length_c   1.000
_cell.angle_alpha   90.00
_cell.angle_beta   90.00
_cell.angle_gamma   90.00
#
_symmetry.space_group_name_H-M   'P 1'
#
loop_
_entity.id
_entity.type
_entity.pdbx_description
1 polymer ?
#
loop_
_entity_poly.entity_id
_entity_poly.type
_entity_poly.pdbx_seq_one_letter_code
_entity_poly.pdbx_strand_id
1 'polypeptide(L)'
;CLWGVVVFTLDKNPEASWFSHYEHIEHDSPAARKYLVTLYWCMETVSGITYGDLVPHTDLEIMYAIGTMFVAGGTYAYIIGAICSIATSMNASSTEFYQAMDNLNRSVRERGFDVLVPDLVQRVRAFYRFTRSAAVVVNQHEIMEELTPPAGR
;
A
#
# COMPACT_ATOMS: atom_id res chain seq x y z
N CYS A 1 24.81 -3.44 6.35
CA CYS A 1 23.55 -2.72 6.66
C CYS A 1 23.90 -1.43 7.40
N LEU A 2 23.12 -0.36 7.24
CA LEU A 2 23.47 0.95 7.83
C LEU A 2 23.56 0.91 9.38
N TRP A 3 22.74 0.09 10.05
CA TRP A 3 22.85 -0.16 11.50
C TRP A 3 24.21 -0.73 11.92
N GLY A 4 24.76 -1.66 11.12
CA GLY A 4 26.12 -2.18 11.35
C GLY A 4 27.20 -1.13 11.10
N VAL A 5 27.00 -0.22 10.14
CA VAL A 5 27.95 0.87 9.88
C VAL A 5 28.02 1.81 11.07
N VAL A 6 26.89 2.13 11.70
CA VAL A 6 26.85 2.96 12.92
C VAL A 6 27.76 2.41 14.01
N VAL A 7 27.64 1.13 14.32
CA VAL A 7 28.46 0.49 15.37
C VAL A 7 29.92 0.33 14.97
N PHE A 8 30.20 -0.13 13.74
CA PHE A 8 31.56 -0.46 13.34
C PHE A 8 32.38 0.75 12.87
N THR A 9 31.77 1.92 12.67
CA THR A 9 32.48 3.10 12.15
C THR A 9 32.21 4.41 12.90
N LEU A 10 31.05 4.58 13.54
CA LEU A 10 30.65 5.85 14.15
C LEU A 10 30.66 5.81 15.68
N ASP A 11 30.37 4.66 16.28
CA ASP A 11 30.39 4.54 17.73
C ASP A 11 31.83 4.50 18.26
N LYS A 12 32.14 5.43 19.16
CA LYS A 12 33.45 5.54 19.81
C LYS A 12 33.59 4.59 21.01
N ASN A 13 32.48 4.02 21.49
CA ASN A 13 32.44 3.08 22.59
C ASN A 13 31.79 1.75 22.15
N PRO A 14 32.46 0.96 21.30
CA PRO A 14 31.91 -0.29 20.77
C PRO A 14 31.60 -1.33 21.85
N GLU A 15 32.20 -1.21 23.04
CA GLU A 15 31.92 -2.07 24.20
C GLU A 15 30.55 -1.79 24.86
N ALA A 16 29.95 -0.63 24.61
CA ALA A 16 28.62 -0.25 25.12
C ALA A 16 27.51 -0.37 24.06
N SER A 17 27.84 -0.82 22.85
CA SER A 17 26.91 -0.96 21.74
C SER A 17 25.92 -2.13 21.93
N TRP A 18 24.82 -2.15 21.19
CA TRP A 18 23.97 -3.35 21.06
C TRP A 18 24.77 -4.61 20.71
N PHE A 19 25.88 -4.48 19.99
CA PHE A 19 26.70 -5.59 19.55
C PHE A 19 27.34 -6.36 20.73
N SER A 20 27.77 -5.66 21.78
CA SER A 20 28.38 -6.29 22.96
C SER A 20 27.37 -6.90 23.92
N HIS A 21 26.11 -6.44 23.87
CA HIS A 21 25.02 -6.91 24.71
C HIS A 21 24.26 -8.10 24.11
N TYR A 22 24.51 -8.43 22.83
CA TYR A 22 23.82 -9.52 22.15
C TYR A 22 24.46 -10.88 22.46
N GLU A 23 23.80 -11.68 23.31
CA GLU A 23 24.30 -12.97 23.82
C GLU A 23 24.68 -13.98 22.71
N HIS A 24 24.10 -13.88 21.51
CA HIS A 24 24.29 -14.83 20.42
C HIS A 24 25.32 -14.40 19.35
N ILE A 25 26.10 -13.35 19.61
CA ILE A 25 27.24 -12.93 18.79
C ILE A 25 28.47 -12.70 19.66
N GLU A 26 29.56 -13.35 19.29
CA GLU A 26 30.89 -13.07 19.83
C GLU A 26 31.64 -12.06 18.95
N HIS A 27 32.62 -11.34 19.53
CA HIS A 27 33.43 -10.36 18.79
C HIS A 27 34.18 -10.97 17.60
N ASP A 28 34.64 -12.22 17.74
CA ASP A 28 35.35 -12.98 16.69
C ASP A 28 34.40 -13.69 15.70
N SER A 29 33.10 -13.42 15.78
CA SER A 29 32.13 -14.00 14.85
C SER A 29 32.46 -13.60 13.40
N PRO A 30 32.28 -14.52 12.43
CA PRO A 30 32.52 -14.21 11.03
C PRO A 30 31.63 -13.06 10.54
N ALA A 31 32.13 -12.25 9.61
CA ALA A 31 31.42 -11.07 9.09
C ALA A 31 30.01 -11.38 8.55
N ALA A 32 29.82 -12.58 8.00
CA ALA A 32 28.51 -13.06 7.55
C ALA A 32 27.48 -13.14 8.68
N ARG A 33 27.87 -13.60 9.88
CA ARG A 33 27.00 -13.67 11.06
C ARG A 33 26.60 -12.27 11.53
N LYS A 34 27.56 -11.34 11.56
CA LYS A 34 27.31 -9.93 11.91
C LYS A 34 26.34 -9.28 10.92
N TYR A 35 26.53 -9.53 9.61
CA TYR A 35 25.62 -9.06 8.58
C TYR A 35 24.19 -9.60 8.77
N LEU A 36 24.04 -10.91 8.99
CA LEU A 36 22.73 -11.54 9.20
C LEU A 36 21.97 -10.93 10.37
N VAL A 37 22.64 -10.68 11.51
CA VAL A 37 21.97 -10.08 12.67
C VAL A 37 21.62 -8.61 12.42
N THR A 38 22.50 -7.84 11.78
CA THR A 38 22.14 -6.46 11.39
C THR A 38 20.99 -6.40 10.39
N LEU A 39 20.88 -7.39 9.48
CA LEU A 39 19.80 -7.49 8.52
C LEU A 39 18.51 -7.93 9.19
N TYR A 40 18.57 -8.84 10.16
CA TYR A 40 17.44 -9.23 10.99
C TYR A 40 16.84 -8.02 11.71
N TRP A 41 17.65 -7.16 12.36
CA TRP A 41 17.17 -5.91 12.97
C TRP A 41 16.51 -4.97 11.94
N CYS A 42 17.09 -4.85 10.75
CA CYS A 42 16.48 -4.05 9.68
C CYS A 42 15.11 -4.61 9.27
N MET A 43 14.97 -5.94 9.19
CA MET A 43 13.70 -6.60 8.86
C MET A 43 12.66 -6.41 9.95
N GLU A 44 13.03 -6.48 11.23
CA GLU A 44 12.12 -6.16 12.35
C GLU A 44 11.60 -4.72 12.24
N THR A 45 12.49 -3.77 11.97
CA THR A 45 12.13 -2.35 11.83
C THR A 45 11.19 -2.09 10.64
N VAL A 46 11.44 -2.74 9.49
CA VAL A 46 10.61 -2.57 8.28
C VAL A 46 9.28 -3.28 8.41
N SER A 47 9.24 -4.46 9.05
CA SER A 47 8.00 -5.21 9.26
C SER A 47 7.15 -4.66 10.39
N GLY A 48 7.75 -3.90 11.32
CA GLY A 48 7.13 -3.47 12.56
C GLY A 48 6.97 -4.58 13.60
N ILE A 49 7.43 -5.80 13.30
CA ILE A 49 7.43 -6.93 14.21
C ILE A 49 8.79 -6.92 14.91
N THR A 50 8.80 -6.66 16.21
CA THR A 50 10.03 -6.67 17.02
C THR A 50 9.92 -7.66 18.16
N TYR A 51 10.99 -8.44 18.35
CA TYR A 51 11.13 -9.36 19.46
C TYR A 51 11.84 -8.73 20.66
N GLY A 52 12.53 -7.60 20.45
CA GLY A 52 13.19 -6.84 21.52
C GLY A 52 14.54 -7.40 21.96
N ASP A 53 15.12 -8.33 21.20
CA ASP A 53 16.45 -8.89 21.46
C ASP A 53 17.60 -7.97 21.00
N LEU A 54 17.30 -7.02 20.12
CA LEU A 54 18.25 -6.06 19.58
C LEU A 54 17.80 -4.62 19.88
N VAL A 55 18.34 -4.06 20.96
CA VAL A 55 18.00 -2.73 21.44
C VAL A 55 19.20 -1.78 21.38
N PRO A 56 18.98 -0.50 21.02
CA PRO A 56 20.04 0.50 21.08
C PRO A 56 20.40 0.83 22.53
N HIS A 57 21.70 0.95 22.81
CA HIS A 57 22.21 1.30 24.14
C HIS A 57 22.87 2.67 24.18
N THR A 58 23.42 3.16 23.07
CA THR A 58 24.08 4.47 23.01
C THR A 58 23.17 5.54 22.42
N ASP A 59 23.35 6.80 22.83
CA ASP A 59 22.53 7.93 22.32
C ASP A 59 22.58 8.03 20.78
N LEU A 60 23.74 7.70 20.19
CA LEU A 60 23.93 7.70 18.74
C LEU A 60 23.13 6.59 18.07
N GLU A 61 23.15 5.38 18.64
CA GLU A 61 22.30 4.26 18.21
C GLU A 61 20.81 4.63 18.32
N ILE A 62 20.39 5.26 19.41
CA ILE A 62 18.99 5.70 19.60
C ILE A 62 18.59 6.73 18.54
N MET A 63 19.40 7.77 18.31
CA MET A 63 19.12 8.78 17.27
C MET A 63 18.99 8.16 15.88
N TYR A 64 19.87 7.21 15.56
CA TYR A 64 19.82 6.52 14.29
C TYR A 64 18.58 5.61 14.18
N ALA A 65 18.26 4.86 15.23
CA ALA A 65 17.07 4.01 15.29
C ALA A 65 15.79 4.82 15.05
N ILE A 66 15.65 5.98 15.70
CA ILE A 66 14.55 6.93 15.47
C ILE A 66 14.48 7.33 13.99
N GLY A 67 15.61 7.72 13.39
CA GLY A 67 15.67 8.09 11.98
C GLY A 67 15.20 6.96 11.05
N THR A 68 15.65 5.73 11.30
CA THR A 68 15.20 4.56 10.52
C THR A 68 13.73 4.23 10.71
N MET A 69 13.18 4.41 11.91
CA MET A 69 11.76 4.19 12.17
C MET A 69 10.88 5.18 11.39
N PHE A 70 11.27 6.45 11.27
CA PHE A 70 10.56 7.41 10.43
C PHE A 70 10.58 7.01 8.95
N VAL A 71 11.73 6.57 8.43
CA VAL A 71 11.85 6.13 7.03
C VAL A 71 11.02 4.87 6.78
N ALA A 72 11.09 3.89 7.68
CA ALA A 72 10.31 2.65 7.60
C ALA A 72 8.80 2.94 7.66
N GLY A 73 8.36 3.74 8.64
CA GLY A 73 6.95 4.15 8.79
C GLY A 73 6.44 4.94 7.58
N GLY A 74 7.23 5.86 7.06
CA GLY A 74 6.90 6.62 5.83
C GLY A 74 6.76 5.71 4.60
N THR A 75 7.67 4.75 4.46
CA THR A 75 7.63 3.76 3.37
C THR A 75 6.38 2.88 3.49
N TYR A 76 6.04 2.43 4.69
CA TYR A 76 4.84 1.64 4.95
C TYR A 76 3.55 2.41 4.60
N ALA A 77 3.45 3.67 5.04
CA ALA A 77 2.32 4.53 4.72
C ALA A 77 2.20 4.77 3.20
N TYR A 78 3.32 4.97 2.51
CA TYR A 78 3.36 5.12 1.06
C TYR A 78 2.86 3.86 0.34
N ILE A 79 3.33 2.67 0.74
CA ILE A 79 2.90 1.39 0.14
C ILE A 79 1.39 1.21 0.29
N ILE A 80 0.84 1.44 1.49
CA ILE A 80 -0.61 1.36 1.72
C ILE A 80 -1.35 2.38 0.86
N GLY A 81 -0.87 3.62 0.82
CA GLY A 81 -1.47 4.68 -0.01
C GLY A 81 -1.50 4.31 -1.49
N ALA A 82 -0.40 3.73 -2.01
CA ALA A 82 -0.32 3.25 -3.38
C ALA A 82 -1.31 2.11 -3.65
N ILE A 83 -1.41 1.12 -2.74
CA ILE A 83 -2.37 0.02 -2.85
C ILE A 83 -3.81 0.55 -2.87
N CYS A 84 -4.16 1.46 -1.95
CA CYS A 84 -5.46 2.11 -1.92
C CYS A 84 -5.75 2.86 -3.22
N SER A 85 -4.78 3.63 -3.74
CA SER A 85 -4.91 4.35 -5.01
C SER A 85 -5.17 3.40 -6.18
N ILE A 86 -4.42 2.30 -6.29
CA ILE A 86 -4.63 1.27 -7.30
C ILE A 86 -6.04 0.68 -7.16
N ALA A 87 -6.45 0.29 -5.95
CA ALA A 87 -7.76 -0.27 -5.69
C ALA A 87 -8.92 0.68 -6.06
N THR A 88 -8.74 1.98 -5.80
CA THR A 88 -9.71 3.01 -6.22
C THR A 88 -9.72 3.16 -7.75
N SER A 89 -8.56 3.18 -8.40
CA SER A 89 -8.48 3.31 -9.87
C SER A 89 -9.12 2.13 -10.60
N MET A 90 -8.90 0.90 -10.15
CA MET A 90 -9.49 -0.31 -10.72
C MET A 90 -11.02 -0.30 -10.63
N ASN A 91 -11.57 0.29 -9.56
CA ASN A 91 -13.00 0.35 -9.32
C ASN A 91 -13.63 1.70 -9.69
N ALA A 92 -12.89 2.62 -10.31
CA ALA A 92 -13.38 3.98 -10.57
C ALA A 92 -14.66 3.98 -11.42
N SER A 93 -14.69 3.26 -12.54
CA SER A 93 -15.86 3.18 -13.43
C SER A 93 -17.09 2.55 -12.78
N SER A 94 -16.87 1.57 -11.90
CA SER A 94 -17.96 0.96 -11.13
C SER A 94 -18.46 1.91 -10.05
N THR A 95 -17.55 2.58 -9.34
CA THR A 95 -17.85 3.56 -8.30
C THR A 95 -18.69 4.72 -8.86
N GLU A 96 -18.31 5.28 -10.00
CA GLU A 96 -19.07 6.35 -10.68
C GLU A 96 -20.49 5.92 -11.03
N PHE A 97 -20.66 4.71 -11.57
CA PHE A 97 -21.98 4.17 -11.88
C PHE A 97 -22.85 4.02 -10.63
N TYR A 98 -22.30 3.47 -9.54
CA TYR A 98 -23.05 3.31 -8.30
C TYR A 98 -23.41 4.67 -7.68
N GLN A 99 -22.50 5.65 -7.72
CA GLN A 99 -22.79 7.01 -7.27
C GLN A 99 -23.90 7.66 -8.08
N ALA A 100 -23.90 7.52 -9.42
CA ALA A 100 -24.96 8.04 -10.27
C ALA A 100 -26.32 7.38 -9.98
N MET A 101 -26.33 6.05 -9.77
CA MET A 101 -27.53 5.30 -9.39
C MET A 101 -28.05 5.72 -8.00
N ASP A 102 -27.17 5.97 -7.04
CA ASP A 102 -27.54 6.44 -5.71
C ASP A 102 -28.12 7.86 -5.74
N ASN A 103 -27.55 8.75 -6.56
CA ASN A 103 -28.09 10.09 -6.77
C ASN A 103 -29.47 10.05 -7.43
N LEU A 104 -29.67 9.15 -8.39
CA LEU A 104 -30.98 8.89 -9.01
C LEU A 104 -31.99 8.40 -7.95
N ASN A 105 -31.61 7.39 -7.17
CA ASN A 105 -32.46 6.82 -6.13
C ASN A 105 -32.84 7.86 -5.07
N ARG A 106 -31.90 8.73 -4.69
CA ARG A 106 -32.13 9.85 -3.77
C ARG A 106 -33.14 10.83 -4.35
N SER A 107 -32.96 11.25 -5.60
CA SER A 107 -33.84 12.20 -6.29
C SER A 107 -35.27 11.67 -6.41
N VAL A 108 -35.42 10.37 -6.69
CA VAL A 108 -36.72 9.70 -6.75
C VAL A 108 -37.42 9.72 -5.40
N ARG A 109 -36.69 9.44 -4.31
CA ARG A 109 -37.22 9.38 -2.95
C ARG A 109 -37.59 10.77 -2.41
N GLU A 110 -36.74 11.77 -2.63
CA GLU A 110 -36.99 13.15 -2.19
C GLU A 110 -38.24 13.75 -2.84
N ARG A 111 -38.52 13.37 -4.09
CA ARG A 111 -39.70 13.84 -4.84
C ARG A 111 -40.94 12.96 -4.64
N GLY A 112 -40.84 11.88 -3.86
CA GLY A 112 -41.93 10.92 -3.65
C GLY A 112 -42.35 10.15 -4.91
N PHE A 113 -41.50 10.10 -5.93
CA PHE A 113 -41.80 9.42 -7.20
C PHE A 113 -41.79 7.89 -7.07
N ASP A 114 -41.15 7.36 -6.03
CA ASP A 114 -41.23 5.94 -5.67
C ASP A 114 -42.66 5.51 -5.32
N VAL A 115 -43.45 6.40 -4.71
CA VAL A 115 -44.85 6.14 -4.36
C VAL A 115 -45.80 6.60 -5.47
N LEU A 116 -45.52 7.74 -6.11
CA LEU A 116 -46.39 8.30 -7.16
C LEU A 116 -46.32 7.52 -8.49
N VAL A 117 -45.14 7.04 -8.89
CA VAL A 117 -44.92 6.47 -10.25
C VAL A 117 -43.92 5.30 -10.23
N PRO A 118 -44.24 4.17 -9.56
CA PRO A 118 -43.30 3.06 -9.36
C PRO A 118 -42.80 2.44 -10.69
N ASP A 119 -43.68 2.29 -11.67
CA ASP A 119 -43.33 1.70 -12.98
C ASP A 119 -42.31 2.54 -13.76
N LEU A 120 -42.42 3.88 -13.69
CA LEU A 120 -41.50 4.78 -14.36
C LEU A 120 -40.11 4.71 -13.72
N VAL A 121 -40.04 4.70 -12.40
CA VAL A 121 -38.79 4.54 -11.64
C VAL A 121 -38.10 3.24 -12.00
N GLN A 122 -38.87 2.15 -12.09
CA GLN A 122 -38.34 0.83 -12.44
C GLN A 122 -37.80 0.80 -13.87
N ARG A 123 -38.51 1.41 -14.84
CA ARG A 123 -38.03 1.56 -16.23
C ARG A 123 -36.75 2.40 -16.33
N VAL A 124 -36.67 3.51 -15.60
CA VAL A 124 -35.48 4.37 -15.59
C VAL A 124 -34.27 3.63 -15.03
N ARG A 125 -34.42 2.92 -13.90
CA ARG A 125 -33.35 2.07 -13.34
C ARG A 125 -32.93 0.97 -14.30
N ALA A 126 -33.87 0.30 -14.97
CA ALA A 126 -33.60 -0.74 -15.94
C ALA A 126 -32.84 -0.19 -17.17
N PHE A 127 -33.24 0.98 -17.68
CA PHE A 127 -32.56 1.66 -18.77
C PHE A 127 -31.11 2.04 -18.39
N TYR A 128 -30.90 2.57 -17.18
CA TYR A 128 -29.56 2.95 -16.71
C TYR A 128 -28.63 1.72 -16.55
N ARG A 129 -29.18 0.57 -16.13
CA ARG A 129 -28.43 -0.70 -16.07
C ARG A 129 -28.13 -1.25 -17.47
N PHE A 130 -29.10 -1.21 -18.38
CA PHE A 130 -28.94 -1.68 -19.75
C PHE A 130 -27.90 -0.88 -20.53
N THR A 131 -27.94 0.45 -20.43
CA THR A 131 -26.96 1.34 -21.06
C THR A 131 -25.55 1.09 -20.56
N ARG A 132 -25.36 0.83 -19.25
CA ARG A 132 -24.05 0.39 -18.73
C ARG A 132 -23.56 -0.90 -19.37
N SER A 133 -24.42 -1.94 -19.43
CA SER A 133 -24.02 -3.22 -20.03
C SER A 133 -23.69 -3.08 -21.52
N ALA A 134 -24.42 -2.23 -22.25
CA ALA A 134 -24.14 -1.96 -23.66
C ALA A 134 -22.85 -1.17 -23.85
N ALA A 135 -22.60 -0.14 -23.01
CA ALA A 135 -21.38 0.67 -23.08
C ALA A 135 -20.11 -0.16 -22.85
N VAL A 136 -20.15 -1.14 -21.94
CA VAL A 136 -19.02 -2.06 -21.71
C VAL A 136 -18.69 -2.87 -22.98
N VAL A 137 -19.71 -3.34 -23.71
CA VAL A 137 -19.52 -4.12 -24.95
C VAL A 137 -18.96 -3.26 -26.07
N VAL A 138 -19.45 -2.03 -26.23
CA VAL A 138 -18.94 -1.10 -27.26
C VAL A 138 -17.47 -0.76 -27.02
N ASN A 139 -17.10 -0.47 -25.77
CA ASN A 139 -15.72 -0.12 -25.41
C ASN A 139 -14.75 -1.28 -25.70
N GLN A 140 -15.19 -2.54 -25.54
CA GLN A 140 -14.37 -3.70 -25.92
C GLN A 140 -14.16 -3.82 -27.44
N HIS A 141 -15.15 -3.45 -28.25
CA HIS A 141 -15.03 -3.50 -29.71
C HIS A 141 -14.03 -2.46 -30.22
N GLU A 142 -14.10 -1.22 -29.71
CA GLU A 142 -13.15 -0.15 -30.08
C GLU A 142 -11.70 -0.52 -29.72
N ILE A 143 -11.48 -1.10 -28.52
CA ILE A 143 -10.14 -1.58 -28.11
C ILE A 143 -9.63 -2.69 -29.05
N MET A 144 -10.51 -3.60 -29.50
CA MET A 144 -10.14 -4.67 -30.42
C MET A 144 -9.75 -4.14 -31.80
N GLU A 145 -10.40 -3.09 -32.29
CA GLU A 145 -10.03 -2.42 -33.54
C GLU A 145 -8.67 -1.71 -33.42
N GLU A 146 -8.40 -1.06 -32.29
CA GLU A 146 -7.12 -0.36 -32.05
C GLU A 146 -5.93 -1.32 -31.92
N LEU A 147 -6.15 -2.53 -31.39
CA LEU A 147 -5.12 -3.56 -31.22
C LEU A 147 -4.83 -4.36 -32.48
N THR A 148 -5.66 -4.25 -33.52
CA THR A 148 -5.43 -4.97 -34.78
C THR A 148 -4.40 -4.19 -35.61
N PRO A 149 -3.21 -4.74 -35.91
CA PRO A 149 -2.23 -4.02 -36.72
C PRO A 149 -2.85 -3.70 -38.09
N PRO A 150 -2.50 -2.55 -38.71
CA PRO A 150 -2.96 -2.25 -40.06
C PRO A 150 -2.51 -3.40 -40.96
N ALA A 151 -3.47 -4.17 -41.46
CA ALA A 151 -3.22 -5.27 -42.36
C ALA A 151 -2.37 -4.74 -43.52
N GLY A 152 -1.10 -5.15 -43.55
CA GLY A 152 -0.12 -4.72 -44.54
C GLY A 152 -0.67 -4.96 -45.94
N ARG A 153 -0.80 -3.87 -46.69
CA ARG A 153 -0.80 -3.87 -48.15
C ARG A 153 0.63 -3.71 -48.64
#